data_AF-A0A2H0AAA4-F1
#
_entry.id   AF-A0A2H0AAA4-F1
#
_cell.length_a   1.000
_cell.length_b   1.000
_cell.length_c   1.000
_cell.angle_alpha   90.00
_cell.angle_beta   90.00
_cell.angle_gamma   90.00
#
_symmetry.space_group_name_H-M   'P 1'
#
loop_
_entity.id
_entity.type
_entity.pdbx_description
1 polymer ?
#
loop_
_entity_poly.entity_id
_entity_poly.type
_entity_poly.pdbx_seq_one_letter_code
_entity_poly.pdbx_strand_id
1 'polypeptide(L)'
;DRVFKSQKKPFILCGAVLAAEMLFLYLNPDGLPLPALYAVFFVFSLCASAIVIVGFTTTKELFPTAIAGTSVGAVNLFPFLGGAIYMPLLGRVLDSVPQSSPGCYAIEEYSRVLLILFISSLAALACALMMKETFAE
;
A
#
# COMPACT_ATOMS: atom_id res chain seq x y z
N ASP A 1 -9.17 21.85 15.81
CA ASP A 1 -9.94 21.96 14.56
C ASP A 1 -9.17 22.45 13.31
N ARG A 2 -7.85 22.69 13.37
CA ARG A 2 -7.07 23.20 12.22
C ARG A 2 -6.05 22.21 11.62
N VAL A 3 -5.96 21.01 12.22
CA VAL A 3 -4.98 19.96 11.85
C VAL A 3 -5.49 19.09 10.69
N PHE A 4 -6.81 18.99 10.51
CA PHE A 4 -7.44 18.20 9.43
C PHE A 4 -7.59 18.93 8.09
N LYS A 5 -7.06 20.16 7.97
CA LYS A 5 -7.13 20.95 6.73
C LYS A 5 -6.06 20.55 5.70
N SER A 6 -5.46 19.38 5.80
CA SER A 6 -4.43 18.90 4.87
C SER A 6 -4.58 17.40 4.77
N GLN A 7 -5.36 16.94 3.79
CA GLN A 7 -5.57 15.51 3.51
C GLN A 7 -4.26 14.81 3.10
N LYS A 8 -3.24 15.57 2.69
CA LYS A 8 -1.91 15.07 2.33
C LYS A 8 -1.10 14.54 3.52
N LYS A 9 -1.18 15.19 4.69
CA LYS A 9 -0.41 14.79 5.89
C LYS A 9 -0.74 13.37 6.37
N PRO A 10 -2.01 12.97 6.59
CA PRO A 10 -2.33 11.61 6.99
C PRO A 10 -2.01 10.61 5.87
N PHE A 11 -2.17 10.98 4.60
CA PHE A 11 -1.82 10.12 3.46
C PHE A 11 -0.32 9.77 3.43
N ILE A 12 0.56 10.78 3.58
CA ILE A 12 2.01 10.57 3.67
C ILE A 12 2.39 9.78 4.92
N LEU A 13 1.78 10.10 6.07
CA LEU A 13 2.07 9.40 7.32
C LEU A 13 1.73 7.91 7.21
N CYS A 14 0.53 7.57 6.73
CA CYS A 14 0.13 6.18 6.52
C CYS A 14 1.02 5.48 5.49
N GLY A 15 1.40 6.16 4.40
CA GLY A 15 2.35 5.62 3.42
C GLY A 15 3.73 5.33 4.03
N ALA A 16 4.22 6.22 4.90
CA ALA A 16 5.52 6.07 5.55
C ALA A 16 5.51 4.93 6.57
N VAL A 17 4.42 4.78 7.33
CA VAL A 17 4.21 3.66 8.24
C VAL A 17 4.19 2.33 7.47
N LEU A 18 3.45 2.24 6.35
CA LEU A 18 3.42 1.03 5.53
C LEU A 18 4.80 0.67 4.95
N ALA A 19 5.57 1.66 4.49
CA ALA A 19 6.91 1.43 3.99
C ALA A 19 7.85 0.94 5.11
N ALA A 20 7.73 1.51 6.32
CA ALA A 20 8.49 1.08 7.48
C ALA A 20 8.10 -0.34 7.94
N GLU A 21 6.82 -0.71 7.89
CA GLU A 21 6.35 -2.07 8.17
C GLU A 21 6.89 -3.08 7.16
N MET A 22 6.84 -2.76 5.86
CA MET A 22 7.39 -3.63 4.82
C MET A 22 8.90 -3.82 4.97
N LEU A 23 9.63 -2.76 5.35
CA LEU A 23 11.06 -2.86 5.67
C LEU A 23 11.31 -3.72 6.91
N PHE A 24 10.50 -3.57 7.95
CA PHE A 24 10.61 -4.35 9.18
C PHE A 24 10.40 -5.85 8.93
N LEU A 25 9.38 -6.20 8.12
CA LEU A 25 9.13 -7.58 7.70
C LEU A 25 10.25 -8.13 6.81
N TYR A 26 10.81 -7.30 5.91
CA TYR A 26 11.92 -7.70 5.07
C TYR A 26 13.20 -7.98 5.88
N LEU A 27 13.48 -7.19 6.92
CA LEU A 27 14.64 -7.36 7.79
C LEU A 27 14.50 -8.53 8.79
N ASN A 28 13.27 -8.91 9.14
CA ASN A 28 12.96 -10.02 10.04
C ASN A 28 12.06 -11.06 9.34
N PRO A 29 12.57 -11.74 8.29
CA PRO A 29 11.78 -12.70 7.54
C PRO A 29 11.57 -14.02 8.30
N ASP A 30 12.39 -14.29 9.34
CA ASP A 30 12.27 -15.47 10.21
C ASP A 30 12.15 -15.06 11.69
N GLY A 31 11.51 -15.93 12.49
CA GLY A 31 11.51 -15.81 13.95
C GLY A 31 10.53 -14.81 14.58
N LEU A 32 9.62 -14.19 13.81
CA LEU A 32 8.64 -13.27 14.37
C LEU A 32 7.61 -14.01 15.25
N PRO A 33 7.40 -13.59 16.52
CA PRO A 33 6.38 -14.19 17.35
C PRO A 33 4.98 -13.84 16.81
N LEU A 34 4.05 -14.80 16.86
CA LEU A 34 2.64 -14.66 16.49
C LEU A 34 1.99 -13.32 16.90
N PRO A 35 2.11 -12.83 18.17
CA PRO A 35 1.55 -11.54 18.56
C PRO A 35 2.11 -10.34 17.80
N ALA A 36 3.40 -10.35 17.46
CA ALA A 36 4.00 -9.27 16.66
C ALA A 36 3.45 -9.28 15.23
N LEU A 37 3.22 -10.45 14.66
CA LEU A 37 2.62 -10.59 13.34
C LEU A 37 1.19 -10.04 13.30
N TYR A 38 0.38 -10.32 14.33
CA TYR A 38 -0.96 -9.72 14.47
C TYR A 38 -0.90 -8.20 14.58
N ALA A 39 0.04 -7.66 15.35
CA ALA A 39 0.20 -6.21 15.48
C ALA A 39 0.56 -5.54 14.15
N VAL A 40 1.50 -6.11 13.39
CA VAL A 40 1.88 -5.61 12.06
C VAL A 40 0.69 -5.68 11.09
N PHE A 41 0.00 -6.82 10.98
CA PHE A 41 -1.15 -6.90 10.08
C PHE A 41 -2.30 -5.97 10.48
N PHE A 42 -2.45 -5.68 11.77
CA PHE A 42 -3.43 -4.72 12.25
C PHE A 42 -3.08 -3.28 11.80
N VAL A 43 -1.83 -2.86 12.00
CA VAL A 43 -1.36 -1.52 11.57
C VAL A 43 -1.42 -1.39 10.05
N PHE A 44 -0.98 -2.43 9.32
CA PHE A 44 -1.12 -2.52 7.88
C PHE A 44 -2.58 -2.30 7.42
N SER A 45 -3.53 -3.01 8.02
CA SER A 45 -4.95 -2.92 7.64
C SER A 45 -5.54 -1.54 7.92
N LEU A 46 -5.18 -0.92 9.05
CA LEU A 46 -5.59 0.44 9.38
C LEU A 46 -5.03 1.47 8.39
N CYS A 47 -3.73 1.41 8.09
CA CYS A 47 -3.08 2.36 7.20
C CYS A 47 -3.56 2.20 5.75
N ALA A 48 -3.72 0.96 5.27
CA ALA A 48 -4.25 0.68 3.94
C ALA A 48 -5.66 1.24 3.78
N SER A 49 -6.53 1.05 4.77
CA SER A 49 -7.91 1.57 4.74
C SER A 49 -7.94 3.11 4.75
N ALA A 50 -7.09 3.75 5.55
CA ALA A 50 -6.98 5.20 5.62
C ALA A 50 -6.53 5.82 4.27
N ILE A 51 -5.53 5.23 3.61
CA ILE A 51 -5.03 5.68 2.30
C ILE A 51 -6.13 5.66 1.25
N VAL A 52 -6.93 4.58 1.20
CA VAL A 52 -8.02 4.45 0.23
C VAL A 52 -9.07 5.54 0.44
N ILE A 53 -9.53 5.74 1.68
CA ILE A 53 -10.54 6.76 2.01
C ILE A 53 -10.03 8.16 1.65
N VAL A 54 -8.81 8.49 2.08
CA VAL A 54 -8.19 9.80 1.84
C VAL A 54 -7.94 10.04 0.34
N GLY A 55 -7.55 9.02 -0.41
CA GLY A 55 -7.39 9.10 -1.87
C GLY A 55 -8.70 9.39 -2.61
N PHE A 56 -9.79 8.74 -2.19
CA PHE A 56 -11.13 8.99 -2.75
C PHE A 56 -11.66 10.38 -2.40
N THR A 57 -11.48 10.84 -1.14
CA THR A 57 -11.89 12.21 -0.76
C THR A 57 -11.09 13.25 -1.51
N THR A 58 -9.77 13.08 -1.62
CA THR A 58 -8.91 14.04 -2.34
C THR A 58 -9.27 14.11 -3.82
N THR A 59 -9.57 12.97 -4.47
CA THR A 59 -10.00 12.94 -5.88
C THR A 59 -11.34 13.65 -6.06
N LYS A 60 -12.28 13.45 -5.14
CA LYS A 60 -13.60 14.11 -5.21
C LYS A 60 -13.50 15.63 -5.03
N GLU A 61 -12.59 16.09 -4.18
CA GLU A 61 -12.35 17.52 -3.93
C GLU A 61 -11.55 18.20 -5.06
N LEU A 62 -10.73 17.45 -5.81
CA LEU A 62 -9.91 17.96 -6.90
C LEU A 62 -10.71 18.38 -8.14
N PHE A 63 -11.89 17.80 -8.34
CA PHE A 63 -12.69 18.00 -9.55
C PHE A 63 -14.02 18.69 -9.25
N PRO A 64 -14.50 19.58 -10.15
CA PRO A 64 -15.85 20.15 -10.07
C PRO A 64 -16.92 19.06 -9.92
N THR A 65 -17.96 19.33 -9.14
CA THR A 65 -19.05 18.37 -8.84
C THR A 65 -19.70 17.76 -10.08
N ALA A 66 -19.64 18.44 -11.23
CA ALA A 66 -20.14 17.96 -12.52
C ALA A 66 -19.36 16.76 -13.10
N ILE A 67 -18.05 16.62 -12.81
CA ILE A 67 -17.20 15.52 -13.30
C ILE A 67 -16.66 14.62 -12.18
N ALA A 68 -16.98 14.93 -10.92
CA ALA A 68 -16.52 14.18 -9.75
C ALA A 68 -16.89 12.68 -9.81
N GLY A 69 -18.06 12.32 -10.36
CA GLY A 69 -18.48 10.93 -10.53
C GLY A 69 -17.56 10.13 -11.47
N THR A 70 -17.19 10.72 -12.61
CA THR A 70 -16.29 10.10 -13.60
C THR A 70 -14.87 9.97 -13.06
N SER A 71 -14.35 11.01 -12.38
CA SER A 71 -13.01 10.98 -11.79
C SER A 71 -12.88 9.94 -10.68
N VAL A 72 -13.85 9.84 -9.78
CA VAL A 72 -13.88 8.82 -8.71
C VAL A 72 -14.00 7.41 -9.30
N GLY A 73 -14.82 7.24 -10.35
CA GLY A 73 -14.93 5.97 -11.07
C GLY A 73 -13.61 5.53 -11.71
N ALA A 74 -12.87 6.46 -12.33
CA ALA A 74 -11.55 6.18 -12.89
C ALA A 74 -10.53 5.78 -11.81
N VAL A 75 -10.54 6.46 -10.66
CA VAL A 75 -9.64 6.11 -9.54
C VAL A 75 -9.94 4.73 -8.97
N ASN A 76 -11.22 4.31 -8.92
CA ASN A 76 -11.60 2.99 -8.43
C ASN A 76 -11.08 1.83 -9.31
N LEU A 77 -10.70 2.09 -10.57
CA LEU A 77 -10.09 1.08 -11.43
C LEU A 77 -8.71 0.65 -10.93
N PHE A 78 -7.94 1.56 -10.32
CA PHE A 78 -6.55 1.31 -9.96
C PHE A 78 -6.36 0.30 -8.82
N PRO A 79 -7.15 0.29 -7.74
CA PRO A 79 -7.11 -0.78 -6.75
C PRO A 79 -7.36 -2.17 -7.35
N PHE A 80 -8.34 -2.30 -8.25
CA PHE A 80 -8.64 -3.57 -8.92
C PHE A 80 -7.53 -3.98 -9.90
N LEU A 81 -7.04 -3.04 -10.71
CA LEU A 81 -5.95 -3.29 -11.64
C LEU A 81 -4.66 -3.65 -10.89
N GLY A 82 -4.36 -2.95 -9.80
CA GLY A 82 -3.26 -3.27 -8.90
C GLY A 82 -3.39 -4.68 -8.36
N GLY A 83 -4.55 -5.05 -7.80
CA GLY A 83 -4.81 -6.42 -7.35
C GLY A 83 -4.62 -7.45 -8.47
N ALA A 84 -5.13 -7.18 -9.67
CA ALA A 84 -5.01 -8.06 -10.83
C ALA A 84 -3.57 -8.23 -11.35
N ILE A 85 -2.70 -7.23 -11.18
CA ILE A 85 -1.29 -7.32 -11.55
C ILE A 85 -0.47 -7.98 -10.43
N TYR A 86 -0.66 -7.56 -9.18
CA TYR A 86 0.12 -8.06 -8.04
C TYR A 86 -0.18 -9.52 -7.70
N MET A 87 -1.43 -9.99 -7.82
CA MET A 87 -1.77 -11.39 -7.58
C MET A 87 -0.91 -12.37 -8.40
N PRO A 88 -0.89 -12.30 -9.74
CA PRO A 88 -0.10 -13.22 -10.54
C PRO A 88 1.41 -12.92 -10.50
N LEU A 89 1.81 -11.67 -10.28
CA LEU A 89 3.23 -11.30 -10.19
C LEU A 89 3.87 -11.92 -8.95
N LEU A 90 3.28 -11.73 -7.77
CA LEU A 90 3.78 -12.30 -6.52
C LEU A 90 3.69 -13.83 -6.53
N GLY A 91 2.62 -14.39 -7.11
CA GLY A 91 2.49 -15.83 -7.29
C GLY A 91 3.62 -16.45 -8.12
N ARG A 92 4.02 -15.81 -9.23
CA ARG A 92 5.15 -16.29 -10.06
C ARG A 92 6.50 -16.16 -9.37
N VAL A 93 6.68 -15.13 -8.55
CA VAL A 93 7.92 -14.97 -7.77
C VAL A 93 8.03 -16.11 -6.76
N LEU A 94 6.95 -16.40 -6.04
CA LEU A 94 6.89 -17.52 -5.08
C LEU A 94 7.09 -18.89 -5.75
N ASP A 95 6.61 -19.08 -6.97
CA ASP A 95 6.76 -20.34 -7.73
C ASP A 95 8.12 -20.45 -8.45
N SER A 96 8.98 -19.44 -8.36
CA SER A 96 10.25 -19.40 -9.12
C SER A 96 11.27 -20.45 -8.69
N VAL A 97 11.12 -21.02 -7.49
CA VAL A 97 11.93 -22.09 -6.95
C VAL A 97 11.05 -23.32 -6.71
N PRO A 98 11.47 -24.52 -7.16
CA PRO A 98 10.69 -25.74 -6.95
C PRO A 98 10.45 -25.96 -5.45
N GLN A 99 9.18 -26.02 -5.07
CA GLN A 99 8.75 -26.25 -3.70
C GLN A 99 9.24 -27.62 -3.22
N SER A 100 9.81 -27.67 -2.02
CA SER A 100 10.13 -28.96 -1.37
C SER A 100 8.87 -29.70 -0.90
N SER A 101 7.76 -28.98 -0.67
CA SER A 101 6.44 -29.51 -0.36
C SER A 101 5.37 -28.48 -0.73
N PRO A 102 4.14 -28.88 -1.12
CA PRO A 102 3.07 -27.94 -1.46
C PRO A 102 2.82 -26.93 -0.33
N GLY A 103 3.07 -25.65 -0.59
CA GLY A 103 2.89 -24.56 0.39
C GLY A 103 4.08 -24.29 1.32
N CYS A 104 5.17 -25.07 1.23
CA CYS A 104 6.45 -24.74 1.87
C CYS A 104 7.33 -23.95 0.91
N TYR A 105 7.21 -22.62 0.97
CA TYR A 105 8.10 -21.72 0.24
C TYR A 105 9.37 -21.47 1.06
N ALA A 106 10.51 -21.35 0.38
CA ALA A 106 11.75 -20.97 1.01
C ALA A 106 11.66 -19.53 1.55
N ILE A 107 12.33 -19.27 2.68
CA ILE A 107 12.45 -17.93 3.29
C ILE A 107 12.99 -16.92 2.27
N GLU A 108 13.89 -17.35 1.39
CA GLU A 108 14.44 -16.57 0.28
C GLU A 108 13.34 -15.99 -0.64
N GLU A 109 12.31 -16.77 -0.98
CA GLU A 109 11.24 -16.35 -1.89
C GLU A 109 10.27 -15.39 -1.19
N TYR A 110 10.00 -15.61 0.09
CA TYR A 110 9.25 -14.65 0.91
C TYR A 110 9.98 -13.31 1.00
N SER A 111 11.30 -13.33 1.21
CA SER A 111 12.12 -12.12 1.24
C SER A 111 12.06 -11.35 -0.09
N ARG A 112 12.10 -12.05 -1.24
CA ARG A 112 11.93 -11.44 -2.56
C ARG A 112 10.57 -10.78 -2.75
N VAL A 113 9.48 -11.45 -2.33
CA VAL A 113 8.13 -10.86 -2.35
C VAL A 113 8.05 -9.62 -1.48
N LEU A 114 8.58 -9.69 -0.25
CA LEU A 114 8.62 -8.56 0.68
C LEU A 114 9.44 -7.39 0.11
N LEU A 115 10.54 -7.66 -0.58
CA LEU A 115 11.34 -6.64 -1.25
C LEU A 115 10.54 -5.94 -2.36
N ILE A 116 9.82 -6.70 -3.20
CA ILE A 116 8.96 -6.13 -4.24
C ILE A 116 7.88 -5.24 -3.64
N LEU A 117 7.24 -5.68 -2.55
CA LEU A 117 6.24 -4.90 -1.82
C LEU A 117 6.83 -3.66 -1.14
N PHE A 118 8.07 -3.75 -0.64
CA PHE A 118 8.78 -2.62 -0.09
C PHE A 118 9.09 -1.56 -1.16
N ILE A 119 9.63 -1.97 -2.31
CA ILE A 119 9.89 -1.05 -3.43
C ILE A 119 8.59 -0.39 -3.91
N SER A 120 7.49 -1.15 -4.03
CA SER A 120 6.22 -0.57 -4.45
C SER A 120 5.65 0.42 -3.42
N SER A 121 5.81 0.14 -2.12
CA SER A 121 5.44 1.08 -1.06
C SER A 121 6.27 2.36 -1.09
N LEU A 122 7.57 2.28 -1.38
CA LEU A 122 8.46 3.43 -1.58
C LEU A 122 8.05 4.26 -2.81
N ALA A 123 7.72 3.60 -3.92
CA ALA A 123 7.21 4.27 -5.11
C ALA A 123 5.89 4.99 -4.83
N ALA A 124 4.96 4.33 -4.12
CA ALA A 124 3.70 4.94 -3.69
C ALA A 124 3.93 6.14 -2.76
N LEU A 125 4.86 6.05 -1.81
CA LEU A 125 5.26 7.14 -0.93
C LEU A 125 5.85 8.31 -1.74
N ALA A 126 6.74 8.03 -2.69
CA ALA A 126 7.32 9.06 -3.56
C ALA A 126 6.22 9.78 -4.37
N CYS A 127 5.27 9.03 -4.94
CA CYS A 127 4.10 9.59 -5.62
C CYS A 127 3.26 10.45 -4.66
N ALA A 128 3.04 10.01 -3.42
CA ALA A 128 2.34 10.77 -2.38
C ALA A 128 3.03 12.09 -2.04
N LEU A 129 4.38 12.09 -1.99
CA LEU A 129 5.16 13.30 -1.75
C LEU A 129 5.05 14.29 -2.93
N MET A 130 5.11 13.77 -4.16
CA MET A 130 4.96 14.57 -5.40
C MET A 130 3.53 15.07 -5.63
N MET A 131 2.53 14.46 -5.01
CA MET A 131 1.14 14.93 -5.08
C MET A 131 1.07 16.35 -4.52
N LYS A 132 0.86 17.34 -5.39
CA LYS A 132 0.80 18.75 -4.99
C LYS A 132 -0.50 18.97 -4.20
N GLU A 133 -0.44 19.69 -3.07
CA GLU A 133 -1.67 20.06 -2.37
C GLU A 133 -2.50 20.94 -3.30
N THR A 134 -3.62 20.42 -3.78
CA THR A 134 -4.61 21.24 -4.46
C THR A 134 -5.56 21.77 -3.41
N PHE A 135 -5.12 22.79 -2.70
CA PHE A 135 -6.08 23.76 -2.23
C PHE A 135 -6.44 24.62 -3.42
N ALA A 136 -7.72 24.51 -3.80
CA ALA A 136 -8.42 25.56 -4.50
C ALA A 136 -8.37 26.81 -3.61
N GLU A 137 -7.54 27.77 -3.99
CA GLU A 137 -7.98 29.16 -4.00
C GLU A 137 -8.46 29.48 -5.43
#